data_AF-A0AAV3UIN1-F1
#
_entry.id   AF-A0AAV3UIN1-F1
#
_cell.length_a   1.000
_cell.length_b   1.000
_cell.length_c   1.000
_cell.angle_alpha   90.00
_cell.angle_beta   90.00
_cell.angle_gamma   90.00
#
_symmetry.space_group_name_H-M   'P 1'
#
loop_
_entity.id
_entity.type
_entity.pdbx_description
1 polymer ?
#
loop_
_entity_poly.entity_id
_entity_poly.type
_entity_poly.pdbx_seq_one_letter_code
_entity_poly.pdbx_strand_id
1 'polypeptide(L)'
;MRVLAFLLLWVGRGVLVWGLCLIGSLFLIVWWLQVDSRVLRKKANKQLRTAYQDTEFTKSEFIQITDREYIRRLLRSHDGEMYQTEIVESTNWSKTKVSVKLSEMQSDGEITKIRLGRENLVVLPGSEPEIISEQNSRTGQNH
;
A
#
# COMPACT_ATOMS: atom_id res chain seq x y z
N MET A 1 66.36 -32.73 -17.53
CA MET A 1 66.04 -31.38 -16.97
C MET A 1 64.80 -30.74 -17.63
N ARG A 2 63.67 -31.47 -17.76
CA ARG A 2 62.41 -30.90 -18.32
C ARG A 2 61.16 -31.13 -17.46
N VAL A 3 61.29 -31.88 -16.36
CA VAL A 3 60.15 -32.24 -15.48
C VAL A 3 60.10 -31.38 -14.20
N LEU A 4 61.25 -30.85 -13.73
CA LEU A 4 61.29 -29.98 -12.54
C LEU A 4 60.67 -28.59 -12.74
N ALA A 5 60.66 -28.06 -13.97
CA ALA A 5 60.09 -26.75 -14.28
C ALA A 5 58.55 -26.73 -14.22
N PHE A 6 57.90 -27.89 -14.39
CA PHE A 6 56.44 -28.01 -14.32
C PHE A 6 55.90 -28.07 -12.88
N LEU A 7 56.68 -28.60 -11.94
CA LEU A 7 56.27 -28.74 -10.53
C LEU A 7 56.33 -27.42 -9.75
N LEU A 8 57.30 -26.55 -10.05
CA LEU A 8 57.41 -25.23 -9.40
C LEU A 8 56.31 -24.24 -9.83
N LEU A 9 55.77 -24.39 -11.04
CA LEU A 9 54.64 -23.59 -11.52
C LEU A 9 53.28 -24.03 -10.94
N TRP A 10 53.17 -25.26 -10.44
CA TRP A 10 51.91 -25.80 -9.93
C TRP A 10 51.69 -25.48 -8.44
N VAL A 11 52.75 -25.51 -7.62
CA VAL A 11 52.67 -25.18 -6.18
C VAL A 11 52.40 -23.68 -5.95
N GLY A 12 52.89 -22.79 -6.83
CA GLY A 12 52.70 -21.34 -6.70
C GLY A 12 51.29 -20.82 -7.02
N ARG A 13 50.48 -21.55 -7.80
CA ARG A 13 49.11 -21.13 -8.16
C ARG A 13 48.05 -21.57 -7.15
N GLY A 14 48.36 -22.56 -6.30
CA GLY A 14 47.43 -23.08 -5.29
C GLY A 14 47.28 -22.19 -4.06
N VAL A 15 48.38 -21.64 -3.54
CA VAL A 15 48.38 -20.82 -2.31
C VAL A 15 47.62 -19.50 -2.49
N LEU A 16 47.63 -18.94 -3.71
CA LEU A 16 46.95 -17.68 -4.04
C LEU A 16 45.43 -17.85 -4.22
N VAL A 17 44.99 -19.01 -4.73
CA VAL A 17 43.55 -19.34 -4.87
C VAL A 17 42.93 -19.74 -3.52
N TRP A 18 43.69 -20.39 -2.64
CA TRP A 18 43.21 -20.80 -1.33
C TRP A 18 43.16 -19.65 -0.31
N GLY A 19 44.05 -18.66 -0.38
CA GLY A 19 44.00 -17.45 0.45
C GLY A 19 42.74 -16.58 0.22
N LEU A 20 42.25 -16.52 -1.02
CA LEU A 20 40.98 -15.86 -1.38
C LEU A 20 39.75 -16.61 -0.83
N CYS A 21 39.84 -17.93 -0.66
CA CYS A 21 38.76 -18.77 -0.16
C CYS A 21 38.51 -18.59 1.35
N LEU A 22 39.55 -18.32 2.14
CA LEU A 22 39.44 -18.08 3.59
C LEU A 22 38.73 -16.75 3.92
N ILE A 23 38.99 -15.71 3.13
CA ILE A 23 38.31 -14.41 3.26
C ILE A 23 36.83 -14.55 2.86
N GLY A 24 36.54 -15.31 1.80
CA GLY A 24 35.17 -15.66 1.40
C GLY A 24 34.41 -16.47 2.46
N SER A 25 35.10 -17.38 3.17
CA SER A 25 34.51 -18.16 4.27
C SER A 25 34.15 -17.29 5.48
N LEU A 26 35.02 -16.36 5.87
CA LEU A 26 34.72 -15.40 6.94
C LEU A 26 33.56 -14.46 6.53
N PHE A 27 33.51 -14.07 5.26
CA PHE A 27 32.42 -13.27 4.71
C PHE A 27 31.08 -14.02 4.73
N LEU A 28 31.08 -15.32 4.42
CA LEU A 28 29.88 -16.17 4.51
C LEU A 28 29.42 -16.35 5.96
N ILE A 29 30.34 -16.47 6.92
CA ILE A 29 30.02 -16.58 8.36
C ILE A 29 29.45 -15.25 8.89
N VAL A 30 30.04 -14.12 8.54
CA VAL A 30 29.53 -12.78 8.90
C VAL A 30 28.20 -12.48 8.21
N TRP A 31 28.06 -12.84 6.94
CA TRP A 31 26.81 -12.75 6.19
C TRP A 31 25.71 -13.64 6.79
N TRP A 32 26.06 -14.84 7.27
CA TRP A 32 25.16 -15.72 8.01
C TRP A 32 24.69 -15.09 9.34
N LEU A 33 25.60 -14.46 10.09
CA LEU A 33 25.27 -13.74 11.33
C LEU A 33 24.39 -12.50 11.09
N GLN A 34 24.54 -11.81 9.94
CA GLN A 34 23.70 -10.65 9.60
C GLN A 34 22.34 -11.03 8.99
N VAL A 35 22.25 -12.11 8.20
CA VAL A 35 21.02 -12.54 7.53
C VAL A 35 19.93 -12.98 8.52
N ASP A 36 20.31 -13.58 9.65
CA ASP A 36 19.36 -14.11 10.64
C ASP A 36 18.56 -12.99 11.35
N SER A 37 19.19 -11.84 11.60
CA SER A 37 18.55 -10.67 12.22
C SER A 37 17.42 -10.05 11.38
N ARG A 38 17.44 -10.25 10.04
CA ARG A 38 16.37 -9.77 9.15
C ARG A 38 15.14 -10.68 9.14
N VAL A 39 15.30 -11.96 9.50
CA VAL A 39 14.19 -12.92 9.55
C VAL A 39 13.44 -12.81 10.88
N LEU A 40 14.12 -12.53 11.99
CA LEU A 40 13.48 -12.30 13.29
C LEU A 40 12.65 -11.01 13.33
N ARG A 41 13.15 -9.91 12.74
CA ARG A 41 12.39 -8.65 12.58
C ARG A 41 11.09 -8.84 11.77
N LYS A 42 11.12 -9.71 10.76
CA LYS A 42 9.95 -10.06 9.94
C LYS A 42 8.96 -10.93 10.71
N LYS A 43 9.42 -11.87 11.54
CA LYS A 43 8.55 -12.71 12.39
C LYS A 43 7.81 -11.87 13.44
N ALA A 44 8.51 -10.95 14.11
CA ALA A 44 7.88 -10.04 15.08
C ALA A 44 6.86 -9.09 14.43
N ASN A 45 7.20 -8.47 13.29
CA ASN A 45 6.25 -7.63 12.55
C ASN A 45 5.05 -8.44 12.01
N LYS A 46 5.28 -9.68 11.55
CA LYS A 46 4.21 -10.56 11.06
C LYS A 46 3.25 -10.93 12.19
N GLN A 47 3.76 -11.27 13.37
CA GLN A 47 2.94 -11.61 14.54
C GLN A 47 2.15 -10.42 15.06
N LEU A 48 2.75 -9.23 15.11
CA LEU A 48 2.04 -8.00 15.47
C LEU A 48 0.93 -7.66 14.46
N ARG A 49 1.20 -7.83 13.16
CA ARG A 49 0.20 -7.62 12.11
C ARG A 49 -0.94 -8.63 12.18
N THR A 50 -0.65 -9.88 12.49
CA THR A 50 -1.65 -10.95 12.69
C THR A 50 -2.48 -10.68 13.95
N ALA A 51 -1.88 -10.40 15.10
CA ALA A 51 -2.64 -10.09 16.33
C ALA A 51 -3.49 -8.81 16.22
N TYR A 52 -3.00 -7.79 15.52
CA TYR A 52 -3.78 -6.58 15.21
C TYR A 52 -4.95 -6.90 14.25
N GLN A 53 -4.70 -7.66 13.18
CA GLN A 53 -5.75 -8.07 12.23
C GLN A 53 -6.78 -9.01 12.85
N ASP A 54 -6.39 -9.88 13.78
CA ASP A 54 -7.33 -10.78 14.47
C ASP A 54 -8.29 -9.99 15.38
N THR A 55 -7.77 -8.96 16.05
CA THR A 55 -8.59 -8.08 16.91
C THR A 55 -9.53 -7.19 16.09
N GLU A 56 -9.07 -6.65 14.95
CA GLU A 56 -9.94 -5.94 13.99
C GLU A 56 -10.96 -6.87 13.33
N PHE A 57 -10.60 -8.13 13.02
CA PHE A 57 -11.49 -9.12 12.41
C PHE A 57 -12.64 -9.51 13.36
N THR A 58 -12.35 -9.78 14.64
CA THR A 58 -13.40 -10.04 15.64
C THR A 58 -14.29 -8.82 15.88
N LYS A 59 -13.75 -7.59 15.86
CA LYS A 59 -14.57 -6.36 15.97
C LYS A 59 -15.41 -6.11 14.72
N SER A 60 -14.87 -6.41 13.54
CA SER A 60 -15.56 -6.35 12.25
C SER A 60 -16.70 -7.35 12.17
N GLU A 61 -16.55 -8.55 12.74
CA GLU A 61 -17.60 -9.58 12.70
C GLU A 61 -18.87 -9.17 13.45
N PHE A 62 -18.73 -8.43 14.56
CA PHE A 62 -19.87 -7.92 15.34
C PHE A 62 -20.53 -6.65 14.75
N ILE A 63 -19.85 -5.92 13.86
CA ILE A 63 -20.37 -4.72 13.18
C ILE A 63 -19.91 -4.78 11.72
N GLN A 64 -20.47 -5.68 10.91
CA GLN A 64 -20.16 -5.73 9.47
C GLN A 64 -20.91 -4.62 8.72
N ILE A 65 -20.49 -3.38 8.93
CA ILE A 65 -20.81 -2.29 8.00
C ILE A 65 -19.76 -2.37 6.89
N THR A 66 -20.19 -2.58 5.64
CA THR A 66 -19.26 -2.57 4.50
C THR A 66 -18.63 -1.19 4.33
N ASP A 67 -17.41 -1.12 3.77
CA ASP A 67 -16.74 0.15 3.48
C ASP A 67 -17.63 1.14 2.71
N ARG A 68 -18.46 0.64 1.77
CA ARG A 68 -19.41 1.47 1.01
C ARG A 68 -20.50 2.03 1.90
N GLU A 69 -21.08 1.19 2.74
CA GLU A 69 -22.13 1.61 3.68
C GLU A 69 -21.59 2.61 4.70
N TYR A 70 -20.33 2.45 5.13
CA TYR A 70 -19.67 3.44 5.99
C TYR A 70 -19.56 4.81 5.29
N ILE A 71 -19.09 4.85 4.04
CA ILE A 71 -19.04 6.09 3.25
C ILE A 71 -20.44 6.69 3.06
N ARG A 72 -21.46 5.88 2.74
CA ARG A 72 -22.84 6.38 2.56
C ARG A 72 -23.38 7.00 3.84
N ARG A 73 -23.15 6.36 5.00
CA ARG A 73 -23.55 6.90 6.30
C ARG A 73 -22.85 8.22 6.60
N LEU A 74 -21.54 8.28 6.31
CA LEU A 74 -20.74 9.47 6.50
C LEU A 74 -21.27 10.62 5.64
N LEU A 75 -21.50 10.38 4.35
CA LEU A 75 -22.09 11.39 3.45
C LEU A 75 -23.49 11.82 3.94
N ARG A 76 -24.36 10.89 4.34
CA ARG A 76 -25.70 11.22 4.88
C ARG A 76 -25.63 12.05 6.16
N SER A 77 -24.63 11.86 7.02
CA SER A 77 -24.46 12.69 8.22
C SER A 77 -23.90 14.09 7.91
N HIS A 78 -23.38 14.30 6.70
CA HIS A 78 -22.86 15.58 6.20
C HIS A 78 -23.77 16.12 5.07
N ASP A 79 -25.10 16.09 5.26
CA ASP A 79 -26.09 16.62 4.30
C ASP A 79 -26.03 16.03 2.88
N GLY A 80 -25.38 14.88 2.72
CA GLY A 80 -25.21 14.19 1.45
C GLY A 80 -23.97 14.57 0.67
N GLU A 81 -23.13 15.49 1.16
CA GLU A 81 -21.90 15.91 0.51
C GLU A 81 -20.71 16.01 1.47
N MET A 82 -19.52 15.65 0.99
CA MET A 82 -18.31 15.75 1.82
C MET A 82 -17.07 15.82 0.95
N TYR A 83 -16.06 16.60 1.38
CA TYR A 83 -14.77 16.60 0.70
C TYR A 83 -14.05 15.27 0.90
N GLN A 84 -13.37 14.80 -0.15
CA GLN A 84 -12.60 13.54 -0.08
C GLN A 84 -11.51 13.58 1.00
N THR A 85 -10.94 14.74 1.30
CA THR A 85 -9.98 14.96 2.39
C THR A 85 -10.61 14.72 3.75
N GLU A 86 -11.80 15.26 3.99
CA GLU A 86 -12.56 15.02 5.23
C GLU A 86 -12.98 13.55 5.36
N ILE A 87 -13.30 12.87 4.24
CA ILE A 87 -13.56 11.42 4.25
C ILE A 87 -12.30 10.64 4.68
N VAL A 88 -11.12 11.02 4.20
CA VAL A 88 -9.84 10.42 4.63
C VAL A 88 -9.63 10.59 6.13
N GLU A 89 -9.91 11.78 6.66
CA GLU A 89 -9.79 12.09 8.09
C GLU A 89 -10.81 11.32 8.94
N SER A 90 -12.06 11.28 8.51
CA SER A 90 -13.17 10.65 9.25
C SER A 90 -13.14 9.12 9.22
N THR A 91 -12.59 8.54 8.15
CA THR A 91 -12.43 7.08 8.01
C THR A 91 -11.12 6.58 8.61
N ASN A 92 -10.13 7.47 8.76
CA ASN A 92 -8.74 7.13 9.04
C ASN A 92 -8.14 6.11 8.05
N TRP A 93 -8.70 6.03 6.83
CA TRP A 93 -8.20 5.18 5.75
C TRP A 93 -7.11 5.89 4.95
N SER A 94 -6.22 5.13 4.30
CA SER A 94 -5.23 5.74 3.41
C SER A 94 -5.90 6.47 2.24
N LYS A 95 -5.30 7.58 1.79
CA LYS A 95 -5.75 8.33 0.61
C LYS A 95 -5.98 7.43 -0.60
N THR A 96 -5.09 6.45 -0.82
CA THR A 96 -5.22 5.45 -1.89
C THR A 96 -6.45 4.58 -1.71
N LYS A 97 -6.70 4.04 -0.50
CA LYS A 97 -7.88 3.21 -0.22
C LYS A 97 -9.18 3.99 -0.47
N VAL A 98 -9.26 5.22 0.06
CA VAL A 98 -10.42 6.11 -0.17
C VAL A 98 -10.59 6.38 -1.65
N SER A 99 -9.52 6.75 -2.36
CA SER A 99 -9.60 7.06 -3.79
C SER A 99 -10.09 5.86 -4.62
N VAL A 100 -9.59 4.66 -4.34
CA VAL A 100 -10.03 3.43 -5.03
C VAL A 100 -11.50 3.17 -4.74
N LYS A 101 -11.90 3.22 -3.46
CA LYS A 101 -13.29 2.94 -3.06
C LYS A 101 -14.29 3.93 -3.66
N LEU A 102 -13.97 5.22 -3.64
CA LEU A 102 -14.83 6.26 -4.23
C LEU A 102 -14.91 6.12 -5.76
N SER A 103 -13.83 5.72 -6.43
CA SER A 103 -13.88 5.46 -7.87
C SER A 103 -14.79 4.27 -8.20
N GLU A 104 -14.75 3.19 -7.41
CA GLU A 104 -15.67 2.05 -7.54
C GLU A 104 -17.12 2.47 -7.30
N MET A 105 -17.40 3.22 -6.24
CA MET A 105 -18.76 3.69 -5.94
C MET A 105 -19.29 4.64 -7.02
N GLN A 106 -18.42 5.47 -7.61
CA GLN A 106 -18.78 6.32 -8.74
C GLN A 106 -19.10 5.51 -10.00
N SER A 107 -18.30 4.48 -10.32
CA SER A 107 -18.60 3.63 -11.48
C SER A 107 -19.92 2.87 -11.33
N ASP A 108 -20.30 2.57 -10.08
CA ASP A 108 -21.55 1.90 -9.74
C ASP A 108 -22.74 2.88 -9.65
N GLY A 109 -22.51 4.19 -9.89
CA GLY A 109 -23.54 5.23 -9.84
C GLY A 109 -24.03 5.57 -8.42
N GLU A 110 -23.34 5.12 -7.39
CA GLU A 110 -23.71 5.34 -5.99
C GLU A 110 -23.36 6.73 -5.47
N ILE A 111 -22.41 7.42 -6.11
CA ILE A 111 -21.93 8.77 -5.76
C ILE A 111 -21.48 9.53 -7.01
N THR A 112 -21.42 10.86 -6.91
CA THR A 112 -20.81 11.74 -7.91
C THR A 112 -19.59 12.44 -7.31
N LYS A 113 -18.49 12.53 -8.07
CA LYS A 113 -17.30 13.31 -7.68
C LYS A 113 -17.23 14.59 -8.51
N ILE A 114 -17.26 15.73 -7.85
CA ILE A 114 -17.15 17.05 -8.45
C ILE A 114 -15.81 17.65 -8.04
N ARG A 115 -15.06 18.20 -9.00
CA ARG A 115 -13.81 18.88 -8.69
C ARG A 115 -14.11 20.33 -8.27
N LEU A 116 -13.82 20.68 -7.02
CA LEU A 116 -14.00 22.02 -6.49
C LEU A 116 -12.65 22.57 -6.03
N GLY A 117 -12.11 23.53 -6.81
CA GLY A 117 -10.77 24.07 -6.58
C GLY A 117 -9.68 23.00 -6.67
N ARG A 118 -8.98 22.77 -5.55
CA ARG A 118 -7.90 21.75 -5.45
C ARG A 118 -8.38 20.41 -4.90
N GLU A 119 -9.61 20.32 -4.43
CA GLU A 119 -10.17 19.16 -3.75
C GLU A 119 -11.29 18.52 -4.57
N ASN A 120 -11.73 17.35 -4.15
CA ASN A 120 -12.86 16.66 -4.76
C ASN A 120 -13.99 16.61 -3.74
N LEU A 121 -15.15 17.15 -4.12
CA LEU A 121 -16.41 17.02 -3.40
C LEU A 121 -17.06 15.71 -3.83
N VAL A 122 -17.51 14.91 -2.86
CA VAL A 122 -18.23 13.66 -3.08
C VAL A 122 -19.67 13.89 -2.68
N VAL A 123 -20.62 13.54 -3.55
CA VAL A 123 -22.04 13.83 -3.37
C VAL A 123 -22.87 12.56 -3.54
N LEU A 124 -23.87 12.37 -2.68
CA LEU A 124 -24.87 11.30 -2.82
C LEU A 124 -25.94 11.65 -3.88
N PRO A 125 -26.39 10.67 -4.68
CA PRO A 125 -27.50 10.85 -5.60
C PRO A 125 -28.78 11.25 -4.87
N GLY A 126 -29.48 12.28 -5.36
CA GLY A 126 -30.71 12.80 -4.75
C GLY A 126 -30.49 13.72 -3.55
N SER A 127 -29.25 13.94 -3.12
CA SER A 127 -28.84 15.02 -2.21
C SER A 127 -28.13 16.12 -3.01
N GLU A 128 -28.70 16.45 -4.18
CA GLU A 128 -28.07 17.37 -5.14
C GLU A 128 -27.88 18.75 -4.50
N PRO A 129 -26.64 19.24 -4.35
CA PRO A 129 -26.41 20.63 -3.99
C PRO A 129 -26.77 21.51 -5.19
N GLU A 130 -27.33 22.69 -4.92
CA GLU A 130 -27.84 23.67 -5.90
C GLU A 130 -26.87 23.96 -7.07
N ILE A 131 -25.57 23.75 -6.83
CA ILE A 131 -24.44 23.91 -7.76
C ILE A 131 -24.46 22.99 -9.00
N ILE A 132 -25.16 21.84 -8.97
CA ILE A 132 -25.24 20.92 -10.13
C ILE A 132 -26.21 21.46 -11.19
N SER A 133 -27.21 22.27 -10.78
CA SER A 133 -28.20 22.83 -11.70
C SER A 133 -27.55 23.68 -12.80
N GLU A 134 -26.43 24.36 -12.49
CA GLU A 134 -25.80 25.35 -13.38
C GLU A 134 -24.80 24.74 -14.38
N GLN A 135 -24.23 23.57 -14.08
CA GLN A 135 -23.36 22.84 -15.03
C GLN A 135 -24.15 22.02 -16.06
N ASN A 136 -25.35 21.54 -15.71
CA ASN A 136 -26.24 20.87 -16.67
C ASN A 136 -26.88 21.86 -17.66
N SER A 137 -27.17 23.11 -17.25
CA SER A 137 -27.68 24.16 -18.16
C SER A 137 -26.67 24.61 -19.22
N ARG A 138 -25.37 24.43 -19.00
CA ARG A 138 -24.32 24.80 -19.98
C ARG A 138 -24.01 23.71 -20.98
N THR A 139 -24.26 22.44 -20.65
CA THR A 139 -23.99 21.30 -21.53
C THR A 139 -25.16 21.02 -22.49
N GLY A 140 -26.38 21.44 -22.13
CA GLY A 140 -27.58 21.31 -22.99
C GLY A 140 -27.76 22.38 -24.07
N GLN A 141 -26.82 23.32 -24.25
CA GLN A 141 -26.93 24.40 -25.26
C GLN A 141 -25.89 24.35 -26.40
N ASN A 142 -25.03 23.34 -26.47
CA ASN A 142 -24.09 23.19 -27.59
C ASN A 142 -24.36 21.89 -28.36
N HIS A 143 -25.23 22.04 -29.37
CA HIS A 143 -25.36 21.26 -30.62
C HIS A 143 -25.57 19.74 -30.54
#